data_AF-N9WH49-F1
#
_entry.id   AF-N9WH49-F1
#
_cell.length_a   1.000
_cell.length_b   1.000
_cell.length_c   1.000
_cell.angle_alpha   90.00
_cell.angle_beta   90.00
_cell.angle_gamma   90.00
#
_symmetry.space_group_name_H-M   'P 1'
#
loop_
_entity.id
_entity.type
_entity.pdbx_description
1 polymer ?
#
loop_
_entity_poly.entity_id
_entity_poly.type
_entity_poly.pdbx_seq_one_letter_code
_entity_poly.pdbx_strand_id
1 'polypeptide(L)'
;MYYEEKTYKSFILILVLTFIVAIGAIFIIRNLEIEEYIAIKIMFLIITNSLLIISNIIYKKERLYWINKYTYENVKNMSKEERKRIAKKFYNKFKFFCLILVIYCIIGLFIKTHIFLDVLVYITCLVIGAAISTYN
;
A
#
# COMPACT_ATOMS: atom_id res chain seq x y z
N MET A 1 -16.03 -22.64 -13.11
CA MET A 1 -15.22 -21.42 -13.30
C MET A 1 -13.91 -21.62 -12.55
N TYR A 2 -12.77 -21.71 -13.23
CA TYR A 2 -11.48 -22.03 -12.61
C TYR A 2 -10.91 -20.78 -11.92
N TYR A 3 -10.61 -20.87 -10.62
CA TYR A 3 -9.90 -19.84 -9.87
C TYR A 3 -8.39 -20.07 -9.99
N GLU A 4 -7.61 -19.01 -10.21
CA GLU A 4 -6.14 -19.11 -10.33
C GLU A 4 -5.53 -19.79 -9.10
N GLU A 5 -4.51 -20.63 -9.32
CA GLU A 5 -3.79 -21.28 -8.22
C GLU A 5 -3.18 -20.29 -7.24
N LYS A 6 -3.07 -20.73 -5.98
CA LYS A 6 -2.48 -19.95 -4.89
C LYS A 6 -1.03 -19.60 -5.23
N THR A 7 -0.73 -18.31 -5.30
CA THR A 7 0.63 -17.83 -5.61
C THR A 7 0.93 -16.52 -4.90
N TYR A 8 2.17 -16.39 -4.42
CA TYR A 8 2.71 -15.17 -3.83
C TYR A 8 3.89 -14.59 -4.63
N LYS A 9 4.20 -15.14 -5.80
CA LYS A 9 5.37 -14.72 -6.60
C LYS A 9 5.38 -13.21 -6.86
N SER A 10 4.25 -12.65 -7.33
CA SER A 10 4.15 -11.20 -7.58
C SER A 10 4.18 -10.37 -6.29
N PHE A 11 3.66 -10.90 -5.17
CA PHE A 11 3.71 -10.22 -3.88
C PHE A 11 5.16 -10.09 -3.39
N ILE A 12 5.90 -11.22 -3.39
CA ILE A 12 7.31 -11.27 -3.00
C ILE A 12 8.15 -10.39 -3.95
N LEU A 13 7.91 -10.46 -5.25
CA LEU A 13 8.60 -9.61 -6.22
C LEU A 13 8.43 -8.12 -5.91
N ILE A 14 7.21 -7.68 -5.60
CA ILE A 14 6.97 -6.28 -5.22
C ILE A 14 7.72 -5.94 -3.95
N LEU A 15 7.67 -6.79 -2.92
CA LEU A 15 8.42 -6.55 -1.68
C LEU A 15 9.93 -6.39 -1.93
N VAL A 16 10.53 -7.29 -2.70
CA VAL A 16 11.96 -7.22 -3.05
C VAL A 16 12.27 -5.93 -3.81
N LEU A 17 11.45 -5.57 -4.81
CA LEU A 17 11.62 -4.32 -5.54
C LEU A 17 11.46 -3.10 -4.65
N THR A 18 10.51 -3.11 -3.70
CA THR A 18 10.34 -2.03 -2.72
C THR A 18 11.60 -1.86 -1.88
N PHE A 19 12.21 -2.95 -1.39
CA PHE A 19 13.46 -2.87 -0.65
C PHE A 19 14.62 -2.33 -1.50
N ILE A 20 14.77 -2.79 -2.74
CA ILE A 20 15.80 -2.30 -3.65
C ILE A 20 15.64 -0.79 -3.89
N VAL A 21 14.42 -0.33 -4.18
CA VAL A 21 14.12 1.08 -4.41
C VAL A 21 14.34 1.90 -3.15
N ALA A 22 13.92 1.41 -1.98
CA ALA A 22 14.12 2.08 -0.70
C ALA A 22 15.61 2.24 -0.36
N ILE A 23 16.42 1.19 -0.54
CA ILE A 23 17.87 1.24 -0.34
C ILE A 23 18.50 2.23 -1.32
N GLY A 24 18.15 2.16 -2.60
CA GLY A 24 18.62 3.11 -3.61
C GLY A 24 18.26 4.56 -3.27
N ALA A 25 17.04 4.81 -2.79
CA ALA A 25 16.61 6.12 -2.34
C ALA A 25 17.45 6.64 -1.16
N ILE A 26 17.79 5.78 -0.19
CA ILE A 26 18.67 6.15 0.94
C ILE A 26 20.05 6.62 0.44
N PHE A 27 20.65 5.91 -0.52
CA PHE A 27 21.92 6.32 -1.11
C PHE A 27 21.83 7.67 -1.82
N ILE A 28 20.77 7.90 -2.59
CA ILE A 28 20.54 9.17 -3.30
C ILE A 28 20.32 10.31 -2.30
N ILE A 29 19.47 10.11 -1.30
CA ILE A 29 19.17 11.07 -0.22
C ILE A 29 20.45 11.50 0.47
N ARG A 30 21.32 10.54 0.82
CA ARG A 30 22.60 10.81 1.47
C ARG A 30 23.58 11.55 0.56
N ASN A 31 23.71 11.13 -0.70
CA ASN A 31 24.68 11.71 -1.63
C ASN A 31 24.31 13.13 -2.08
N LEU A 32 23.01 13.46 -2.09
CA LEU A 32 22.50 14.78 -2.46
C LEU A 32 22.21 15.67 -1.23
N GLU A 33 22.56 15.21 -0.02
CA GLU A 33 22.32 15.93 1.24
C GLU A 33 20.87 16.43 1.39
N ILE A 34 19.90 15.59 0.99
CA ILE A 34 18.48 15.94 1.03
C ILE A 34 18.04 16.16 2.48
N GLU A 35 17.37 17.28 2.75
CA GLU A 35 16.84 17.61 4.08
C GLU A 35 15.93 16.49 4.63
N GLU A 36 16.05 16.19 5.92
CA GLU A 36 15.40 15.03 6.55
C GLU A 36 13.87 15.00 6.37
N TYR A 37 13.22 16.17 6.41
CA TYR A 37 11.77 16.30 6.24
C TYR A 37 11.31 15.96 4.81
N ILE A 38 12.19 16.08 3.82
CA ILE A 38 11.95 15.67 2.43
C ILE A 38 12.23 14.17 2.31
N ALA A 39 13.35 13.71 2.87
CA ALA A 39 13.78 12.32 2.84
C ALA A 39 12.70 11.37 3.39
N ILE A 40 12.11 11.69 4.54
CA ILE A 40 11.07 10.85 5.15
C ILE A 40 9.82 10.73 4.26
N LYS A 41 9.43 11.81 3.56
CA LYS A 41 8.28 11.81 2.66
C LYS A 41 8.55 11.00 1.40
N ILE A 42 9.76 11.05 0.87
CA ILE A 42 10.18 10.17 -0.24
C ILE A 42 10.00 8.70 0.17
N MET A 43 10.48 8.32 1.36
CA MET A 43 10.35 6.96 1.88
C MET A 43 8.88 6.54 2.05
N PHE A 44 8.05 7.42 2.62
CA PHE A 44 6.62 7.19 2.75
C PHE A 44 5.92 6.99 1.41
N LEU A 45 6.26 7.79 0.40
CA LEU A 45 5.69 7.66 -0.94
C LEU A 45 6.11 6.35 -1.63
N ILE A 46 7.38 5.91 -1.49
CA ILE A 46 7.85 4.63 -2.05
C ILE A 46 7.05 3.46 -1.48
N ILE A 47 6.90 3.41 -0.15
CA ILE A 47 6.17 2.32 0.53
C ILE A 47 4.68 2.39 0.18
N THR A 48 4.07 3.58 0.21
CA THR A 48 2.64 3.77 -0.11
C THR A 48 2.33 3.34 -1.53
N ASN A 49 3.18 3.68 -2.50
CA ASN A 49 3.01 3.24 -3.89
C ASN A 49 3.08 1.72 -4.01
N SER A 50 4.02 1.09 -3.31
CA SER A 50 4.16 -0.37 -3.30
C SER A 50 2.90 -1.06 -2.75
N LEU A 51 2.35 -0.55 -1.65
CA LEU A 51 1.10 -1.04 -1.08
C LEU A 51 -0.09 -0.81 -2.02
N LEU A 52 -0.14 0.33 -2.71
CA LEU A 52 -1.19 0.62 -3.69
C LEU A 52 -1.13 -0.36 -4.87
N ILE A 53 0.06 -0.68 -5.37
CA ILE A 53 0.25 -1.69 -6.42
C ILE A 53 -0.25 -3.06 -5.94
N ILE A 54 0.10 -3.48 -4.72
CA ILE A 54 -0.39 -4.74 -4.13
C ILE A 54 -1.93 -4.74 -4.06
N SER A 55 -2.54 -3.67 -3.55
CA SER A 55 -3.99 -3.55 -3.44
C SER A 55 -4.69 -3.58 -4.81
N ASN A 56 -4.09 -2.98 -5.83
CA ASN A 56 -4.59 -3.01 -7.21
C ASN A 56 -4.49 -4.42 -7.81
N ILE A 57 -3.42 -5.17 -7.52
CA ILE A 57 -3.30 -6.57 -7.93
C ILE A 57 -4.38 -7.42 -7.26
N ILE A 58 -4.61 -7.23 -5.96
CA ILE A 58 -5.70 -7.91 -5.25
C ILE A 58 -7.04 -7.65 -5.94
N TYR A 59 -7.31 -6.40 -6.33
CA TYR A 59 -8.51 -6.05 -7.10
C TYR A 59 -8.56 -6.68 -8.50
N LYS A 60 -7.48 -6.57 -9.29
CA LYS A 60 -7.46 -7.02 -10.68
C LYS A 60 -7.52 -8.55 -10.78
N LYS A 61 -6.80 -9.24 -9.90
CA LYS A 61 -6.64 -10.71 -9.88
C LYS A 61 -7.53 -11.41 -8.85
N GLU A 62 -8.39 -10.68 -8.13
CA GLU A 62 -9.31 -11.23 -7.14
C GLU A 62 -8.57 -12.04 -6.04
N ARG A 63 -7.34 -11.64 -5.69
CA ARG A 63 -6.47 -12.32 -4.72
C ARG A 63 -6.80 -11.94 -3.28
N LEU A 64 -8.07 -12.10 -2.91
CA LEU A 64 -8.55 -11.77 -1.57
C LEU A 64 -7.84 -12.55 -0.47
N TYR A 65 -7.29 -13.73 -0.79
CA TYR A 65 -6.50 -14.55 0.15
C TYR A 65 -5.13 -13.96 0.52
N TRP A 66 -4.72 -12.86 -0.11
CA TRP A 66 -3.58 -12.05 0.36
C TRP A 66 -3.96 -11.13 1.53
N ILE A 67 -5.26 -10.96 1.79
CA ILE A 67 -5.79 -10.20 2.92
C ILE A 67 -6.08 -11.18 4.05
N ASN A 68 -5.67 -10.85 5.27
CA ASN A 68 -5.78 -11.74 6.45
C ASN A 68 -7.21 -12.27 6.72
N LYS A 69 -8.25 -11.57 6.25
CA LYS A 69 -9.67 -11.93 6.45
C LYS A 69 -10.12 -13.17 5.68
N TYR A 70 -9.46 -13.54 4.58
CA TYR A 70 -9.96 -14.59 3.68
C TYR A 70 -8.92 -15.70 3.49
N THR A 71 -9.35 -16.96 3.65
CA THR A 71 -8.52 -18.12 3.27
C THR A 71 -8.65 -18.41 1.77
N TYR A 72 -7.66 -19.08 1.18
CA TYR A 72 -7.70 -19.45 -0.23
C TYR A 72 -8.94 -20.29 -0.58
N GLU A 73 -9.29 -21.27 0.26
CA GLU A 73 -10.47 -22.11 0.00
C GLU A 73 -11.79 -21.35 0.13
N ASN A 74 -11.90 -20.40 1.08
CA ASN A 74 -13.07 -19.54 1.17
C ASN A 74 -13.24 -18.72 -0.11
N VAL A 75 -12.15 -18.16 -0.65
CA VAL A 75 -12.19 -17.32 -1.86
C VAL A 75 -12.47 -18.15 -3.11
N LYS A 76 -11.93 -19.37 -3.19
CA LYS A 76 -12.17 -20.30 -4.31
C LYS A 76 -13.65 -20.68 -4.43
N ASN A 77 -14.35 -20.79 -3.31
CA ASN A 77 -15.78 -21.12 -3.25
C ASN A 77 -16.72 -19.92 -3.52
N MET A 78 -16.20 -18.68 -3.48
CA MET A 78 -16.99 -17.49 -3.82
C MET A 78 -17.27 -17.39 -5.33
N SER A 79 -18.36 -16.72 -5.69
CA SER A 79 -18.59 -16.35 -7.09
C SER A 79 -17.58 -15.29 -7.55
N LYS A 80 -17.33 -15.21 -8.86
CA LYS A 80 -16.43 -14.19 -9.42
C LYS A 80 -16.94 -12.77 -9.14
N GLU A 81 -18.24 -12.55 -9.26
CA GLU A 81 -18.86 -11.26 -9.00
C GLU A 81 -18.68 -10.84 -7.54
N GLU A 82 -18.86 -11.78 -6.61
CA GLU A 82 -18.66 -11.55 -5.19
C GLU A 82 -17.21 -11.17 -4.89
N ARG A 83 -16.24 -11.96 -5.38
CA ARG A 83 -14.81 -11.64 -5.20
C ARG A 83 -14.47 -10.27 -5.77
N LYS A 84 -14.95 -9.96 -6.97
CA LYS A 84 -14.65 -8.70 -7.64
C LYS A 84 -15.22 -7.51 -6.90
N ARG A 85 -16.46 -7.63 -6.38
CA ARG A 85 -17.11 -6.61 -5.56
C ARG A 85 -16.33 -6.34 -4.29
N ILE A 86 -15.94 -7.39 -3.56
CA ILE A 86 -15.15 -7.27 -2.32
C ILE A 86 -13.79 -6.62 -2.62
N ALA A 87 -13.07 -7.13 -3.62
CA ALA A 87 -11.74 -6.64 -3.95
C ALA A 87 -11.76 -5.18 -4.43
N LYS A 88 -12.80 -4.77 -5.17
CA LYS A 88 -13.02 -3.37 -5.58
C LYS A 88 -13.27 -2.47 -4.38
N LYS A 89 -14.11 -2.92 -3.43
CA LYS A 89 -14.42 -2.16 -2.21
C LYS A 89 -13.16 -1.94 -1.37
N PHE A 90 -12.38 -3.00 -1.16
CA PHE A 90 -11.09 -2.94 -0.47
C PHE A 90 -10.15 -1.93 -1.17
N TYR A 91 -9.94 -2.09 -2.48
CA TYR A 91 -9.04 -1.23 -3.24
C TYR A 91 -9.44 0.25 -3.20
N ASN A 92 -10.72 0.56 -3.41
CA ASN A 92 -11.19 1.94 -3.43
C ASN A 92 -11.00 2.64 -2.07
N LYS A 93 -11.30 1.94 -0.97
CA LYS A 93 -11.08 2.46 0.38
C LYS A 93 -9.59 2.66 0.65
N PHE A 94 -8.77 1.65 0.37
CA PHE A 94 -7.34 1.73 0.61
C PHE A 94 -6.68 2.84 -0.22
N LYS A 95 -7.08 2.97 -1.49
CA LYS A 95 -6.66 4.04 -2.39
C LYS A 95 -7.03 5.43 -1.85
N PHE A 96 -8.22 5.59 -1.27
CA PHE A 96 -8.64 6.87 -0.69
C PHE A 96 -7.71 7.31 0.45
N PHE A 97 -7.37 6.42 1.37
CA PHE A 97 -6.41 6.73 2.45
C PHE A 97 -4.99 7.00 1.92
N CYS A 98 -4.55 6.26 0.90
CA CYS A 98 -3.27 6.54 0.24
C CYS A 98 -3.25 7.93 -0.41
N LEU A 99 -4.36 8.36 -1.03
CA LEU A 99 -4.48 9.70 -1.62
C LEU A 99 -4.43 10.81 -0.57
N ILE A 100 -5.09 10.63 0.57
CA ILE A 100 -4.99 11.56 1.72
C ILE A 100 -3.53 11.71 2.13
N LEU A 101 -2.80 10.60 2.24
CA LEU A 101 -1.41 10.62 2.64
C LEU A 101 -0.51 11.33 1.61
N VAL A 102 -0.75 11.12 0.30
CA VAL A 102 -0.03 11.82 -0.76
C VAL A 102 -0.27 13.33 -0.68
N ILE A 103 -1.52 13.75 -0.50
CA ILE A 103 -1.88 15.17 -0.33
C ILE A 103 -1.19 15.75 0.91
N TYR A 104 -1.22 15.02 2.03
CA TYR A 104 -0.52 15.42 3.26
C TYR A 104 0.99 15.59 3.03
N CYS A 105 1.64 14.65 2.33
CA CYS A 105 3.06 14.76 2.02
C CYS A 105 3.36 16.02 1.18
N ILE A 106 2.55 16.30 0.16
CA ILE A 106 2.71 17.49 -0.69
C ILE A 106 2.57 18.77 0.14
N ILE A 107 1.50 18.89 0.93
CA ILE A 107 1.29 20.05 1.80
C ILE A 107 2.45 20.19 2.80
N GLY A 108 2.85 19.09 3.42
CA GLY A 108 3.92 19.07 4.40
C GLY A 108 5.29 19.48 3.86
N LEU A 109 5.52 19.38 2.55
CA LEU A 109 6.74 19.92 1.92
C LEU A 109 6.78 21.45 1.96
N PHE A 110 5.63 22.12 1.78
CA PHE A 110 5.56 23.59 1.79
C PHE A 110 5.71 24.18 3.18
N ILE A 111 5.15 23.50 4.20
CA ILE A 111 5.16 23.99 5.59
C ILE A 111 6.26 23.36 6.46
N LYS A 112 7.13 22.50 5.87
CA LYS A 112 8.23 21.80 6.55
C LYS A 112 7.77 21.11 7.84
N THR A 113 6.79 20.22 7.72
CA THR A 113 6.23 19.50 8.88
C THR A 113 7.29 18.77 9.69
N HIS A 114 7.09 18.74 11.01
CA HIS A 114 7.96 18.00 11.92
C HIS A 114 7.86 16.49 11.67
N ILE A 115 9.00 15.78 11.69
CA ILE A 115 9.09 14.33 11.37
C ILE A 115 8.16 13.47 12.25
N PHE A 116 8.09 13.72 13.56
CA PHE A 116 7.16 12.99 14.43
C PHE A 116 5.68 13.12 14.00
N LEU A 117 5.25 14.29 13.54
CA LEU A 117 3.90 14.48 13.03
C LEU A 117 3.71 13.69 11.73
N ASP A 118 4.71 13.71 10.85
CA ASP A 118 4.69 12.96 9.60
C ASP A 118 4.55 11.45 9.84
N VAL A 119 5.33 10.89 10.77
CA VAL A 119 5.26 9.48 11.16
C VAL A 119 3.89 9.14 11.75
N LEU A 120 3.36 10.00 12.63
CA LEU A 120 2.06 9.79 13.25
C LEU A 120 0.93 9.74 12.21
N VAL A 121 0.89 10.71 11.29
CA VAL A 121 -0.11 10.76 10.23
C VAL A 121 0.04 9.56 9.30
N TYR A 122 1.27 9.20 8.93
CA TYR A 122 1.56 8.05 8.09
C TYR A 122 1.03 6.74 8.67
N ILE A 123 1.39 6.43 9.92
CA ILE A 123 0.95 5.21 10.61
C ILE A 123 -0.57 5.21 10.74
N THR A 124 -1.16 6.35 11.13
CA THR A 124 -2.61 6.47 11.31
C THR A 124 -3.35 6.20 10.01
N CYS A 125 -2.95 6.84 8.90
CA CYS A 125 -3.57 6.64 7.59
C CYS A 125 -3.43 5.20 7.09
N LEU A 126 -2.28 4.56 7.28
CA LEU A 126 -2.06 3.18 6.84
C LEU A 126 -2.82 2.16 7.70
N VAL A 127 -2.74 2.26 9.02
CA VAL A 127 -3.39 1.31 9.94
C VAL A 127 -4.91 1.42 9.83
N ILE A 128 -5.44 2.65 9.92
CA ILE A 128 -6.89 2.88 9.77
C ILE A 128 -7.33 2.51 8.35
N GLY A 129 -6.56 2.90 7.34
CA GLY A 129 -6.88 2.58 5.96
C GLY A 129 -6.91 1.09 5.69
N ALA A 130 -5.94 0.33 6.18
CA ALA A 130 -5.91 -1.13 6.07
C ALA A 130 -7.08 -1.77 6.86
N ALA A 131 -7.27 -1.38 8.13
CA ALA A 131 -8.34 -1.93 8.97
C ALA A 131 -9.74 -1.69 8.39
N ILE A 132 -10.06 -0.44 8.01
CA ILE A 132 -11.36 -0.10 7.42
C ILE A 132 -11.54 -0.76 6.05
N SER A 133 -10.49 -0.92 5.27
CA SER A 133 -10.58 -1.59 3.96
C SER A 133 -10.82 -3.08 4.10
N THR A 134 -10.24 -3.72 5.13
CA THR A 134 -10.35 -5.16 5.36
C THR A 134 -11.68 -5.53 6.03
N TYR A 135 -12.12 -4.77 7.04
CA TYR A 135 -13.25 -5.18 7.88
C TYR A 135 -14.61 -4.63 7.43
N ASN A 136 -14.65 -3.42 6.84
CA ASN A 136 -15.89 -2.79 6.36
C ASN A 136 -16.13 -2.97 4.87
#